data_AF-L0MZA6-F1
#
_entry.id   AF-L0MZA6-F1
#
_cell.length_a   1.000
_cell.length_b   1.000
_cell.length_c   1.000
_cell.angle_alpha   90.00
_cell.angle_beta   90.00
_cell.angle_gamma   90.00
#
_symmetry.space_group_name_H-M   'P 1'
#
loop_
_entity.id
_entity.type
_entity.pdbx_description
1 polymer ?
#
loop_
_entity_poly.entity_id
_entity_poly.type
_entity_poly.pdbx_seq_one_letter_code
_entity_poly.pdbx_strand_id
1 'polypeptide(L)' 'PGMVVTFAPANLTTEVKSVEMHHEALQEAVPGDNVGFNVKNVSVKELRRGYVAGDSKNNPPKAAADFT' A
#
# COMPACT_ATOMS: atom_id res chain seq x y z
N PRO A 1 -10.85 1.65 -0.06
CA PRO A 1 -10.66 3.03 0.45
C PRO A 1 -10.86 3.10 1.98
N GLY A 2 -10.22 4.03 2.68
CA GLY A 2 -10.34 4.21 4.14
C GLY A 2 -9.47 3.26 4.98
N MET A 3 -8.77 2.31 4.35
CA MET A 3 -7.79 1.45 5.01
C MET A 3 -6.54 2.25 5.36
N VAL A 4 -5.98 1.99 6.55
CA VAL A 4 -4.67 2.51 6.94
C VAL A 4 -3.63 1.45 6.60
N VAL A 5 -2.70 1.77 5.69
CA VAL A 5 -1.68 0.86 5.18
C VAL A 5 -0.30 1.24 5.69
N THR A 6 0.54 0.24 5.92
CA THR A 6 1.96 0.38 6.23
C THR A 6 2.80 -0.09 5.05
N PHE A 7 3.80 0.70 4.68
CA PHE A 7 4.75 0.41 3.62
C PHE A 7 6.08 -0.07 4.21
N ALA A 8 6.46 -1.30 3.91
CA ALA A 8 7.80 -1.82 4.15
C ALA A 8 8.70 -1.57 2.91
N PRO A 9 10.02 -1.39 3.08
CA PRO A 9 10.78 -1.46 4.33
C PRO A 9 10.79 -0.14 5.15
N ALA A 10 10.24 0.95 4.61
CA ALA A 10 10.34 2.29 5.22
C ALA A 10 9.53 2.48 6.52
N ASN A 11 8.64 1.53 6.85
CA ASN A 11 7.74 1.60 8.01
C ASN A 11 6.89 2.89 8.01
N LEU A 12 6.43 3.30 6.83
CA LEU A 12 5.59 4.47 6.64
C LEU A 12 4.12 4.07 6.67
N THR A 13 3.30 4.72 7.50
CA THR A 13 1.87 4.41 7.66
C THR A 13 1.00 5.57 7.21
N THR A 14 0.01 5.30 6.35
CA THR A 14 -0.90 6.32 5.80
C THR A 14 -2.26 5.74 5.42
N GLU A 15 -3.26 6.60 5.21
CA GLU A 15 -4.62 6.22 4.83
C GLU A 15 -4.79 6.23 3.30
N VAL A 16 -5.39 5.16 2.77
CA VAL A 16 -5.78 5.03 1.35
C VAL A 16 -7.07 5.81 1.09
N LYS A 17 -7.06 6.72 0.12
CA LYS A 17 -8.22 7.55 -0.25
C LYS A 17 -9.06 7.00 -1.36
N SER A 18 -8.45 6.41 -2.37
CA SER A 18 -9.14 5.80 -3.50
C SER A 18 -8.35 4.60 -4.00
N VAL A 19 -9.04 3.71 -4.69
CA VAL A 19 -8.47 2.57 -5.41
C VAL A 19 -9.05 2.63 -6.82
N GLU A 20 -8.23 2.37 -7.82
CA GLU A 20 -8.57 2.47 -9.23
C GLU A 20 -7.93 1.33 -10.03
N MET A 21 -8.67 0.80 -11.00
CA MET A 21 -8.17 -0.13 -12.01
C MET A 21 -8.63 0.35 -13.38
N HIS A 22 -7.70 0.53 -14.31
CA HIS A 22 -8.00 0.90 -15.70
C HIS A 22 -8.96 2.11 -15.85
N HIS A 23 -8.74 3.20 -15.09
CA HIS A 23 -9.59 4.40 -15.06
C HIS A 23 -10.98 4.23 -14.43
N GLU A 24 -11.23 3.12 -13.73
CA GLU A 24 -12.46 2.89 -12.98
C GLU A 24 -12.18 2.85 -11.47
N ALA A 25 -12.97 3.60 -10.70
CA ALA A 25 -12.88 3.61 -9.25
C ALA A 25 -13.45 2.32 -8.66
N LEU A 26 -12.71 1.70 -7.74
CA LEU A 26 -13.09 0.47 -7.08
C LEU A 26 -13.37 0.70 -5.58
N GLN A 27 -14.38 0.00 -5.06
CA GLN A 27 -14.66 -0.03 -3.63
C GLN A 27 -13.68 -0.95 -2.87
N GLU A 28 -13.27 -2.04 -3.52
CA GLU A 28 -12.30 -3.00 -3.01
C GLU A 28 -11.44 -3.55 -4.16
N ALA A 29 -10.23 -3.98 -3.83
CA ALA A 29 -9.36 -4.73 -4.73
C ALA A 29 -9.18 -6.14 -4.16
N VAL A 30 -9.21 -7.14 -5.02
CA VAL A 30 -9.08 -8.55 -4.65
C VAL A 30 -7.75 -9.13 -5.13
N PRO A 31 -7.32 -10.29 -4.60
CA PRO A 31 -6.09 -10.93 -5.06
C PRO A 31 -6.13 -11.18 -6.58
N GLY A 32 -5.12 -10.66 -7.29
CA GLY A 32 -5.00 -10.74 -8.74
C GLY A 32 -5.21 -9.40 -9.46
N ASP A 33 -5.84 -8.42 -8.82
CA ASP A 33 -6.05 -7.11 -9.42
C ASP A 33 -4.75 -6.30 -9.50
N ASN A 34 -4.52 -5.65 -10.64
CA ASN A 34 -3.47 -4.65 -10.80
C ASN A 34 -4.08 -3.26 -10.65
N VAL A 35 -3.91 -2.68 -9.47
CA VAL A 35 -4.56 -1.43 -9.08
C VAL A 35 -3.56 -0.31 -8.83
N GLY A 36 -4.01 0.91 -9.12
CA GLY A 36 -3.49 2.12 -8.50
C GLY A 36 -4.30 2.45 -7.25
N PHE A 37 -3.66 2.97 -6.21
CA PHE A 37 -4.38 3.52 -5.06
C PHE A 37 -3.72 4.81 -4.58
N ASN A 38 -4.55 5.75 -4.12
CA ASN A 38 -4.10 7.06 -3.68
C ASN A 38 -3.93 7.10 -2.17
N VAL A 39 -2.84 7.70 -1.68
CA VAL A 39 -2.54 7.87 -0.24
C VAL A 39 -2.27 9.33 0.11
N LYS A 40 -2.56 9.75 1.34
CA LYS A 40 -2.29 11.13 1.78
C LYS A 40 -0.93 11.29 2.43
N ASN A 41 -0.40 12.52 2.37
CA ASN A 41 0.77 12.97 3.14
C ASN A 41 2.04 12.13 2.93
N VAL A 42 2.18 11.50 1.76
CA VAL A 42 3.38 10.75 1.37
C VAL A 42 3.90 11.32 0.06
N SER A 43 5.18 11.68 0.05
CA SER A 43 5.88 12.15 -1.14
C SER A 43 6.26 10.98 -2.05
N VAL A 44 6.26 11.23 -3.36
CA VAL A 44 6.80 10.28 -4.36
C VAL A 44 8.28 9.93 -4.13
N LYS A 45 9.01 10.71 -3.33
CA LYS A 45 10.41 10.43 -2.98
C LYS A 45 10.56 9.41 -1.85
N GLU A 46 9.51 9.23 -1.04
CA GLU A 46 9.50 8.34 0.13
C GLU A 46 9.10 6.90 -0.23
N LEU A 47 8.38 6.72 -1.34
CA LEU A 47 8.00 5.41 -1.86
C LEU A 47 8.76 5.09 -3.14
N ARG A 48 9.12 3.81 -3.30
CA ARG A 48 9.85 3.31 -4.47
C ARG A 48 9.25 1.99 -4.93
N ARG A 49 9.46 1.69 -6.21
CA ARG A 49 9.15 0.36 -6.76
C ARG A 49 9.86 -0.71 -5.93
N GLY A 50 9.13 -1.77 -5.57
CA GLY A 50 9.61 -2.87 -4.72
C GLY A 50 9.20 -2.77 -3.26
N TYR A 51 8.58 -1.66 -2.83
CA TYR A 51 8.00 -1.55 -1.49
C TYR A 51 6.73 -2.39 -1.39
N VAL A 52 6.45 -2.89 -0.19
CA VAL A 52 5.30 -3.75 0.09
C VAL A 52 4.33 -2.98 0.98
N ALA A 53 3.10 -2.79 0.50
CA ALA A 53 2.01 -2.20 1.25
C ALA A 53 1.13 -3.31 1.87
N GLY A 54 0.69 -3.12 3.11
CA GLY A 54 -0.29 -4.01 3.75
C GLY A 54 -1.06 -3.29 4.84
N ASP A 55 -2.14 -3.89 5.33
CA ASP A 55 -2.98 -3.30 6.38
C ASP A 55 -2.18 -3.12 7.68
N SER A 56 -2.13 -1.88 8.17
CA SER A 56 -1.45 -1.52 9.42
C SER A 56 -1.99 -2.26 10.65
N LYS A 57 -3.25 -2.72 10.59
CA LYS A 57 -3.95 -3.38 11.70
C LYS A 57 -3.97 -4.90 11.59
N ASN A 58 -3.58 -5.46 10.45
CA ASN A 58 -3.65 -6.90 10.21
C ASN A 58 -2.31 -7.42 9.67
N ASN A 59 -1.43 -7.79 10.58
CA ASN A 59 -0.08 -8.30 10.31
C ASN A 59 0.68 -7.45 9.27
N PRO A 60 1.02 -6.19 9.61
CA PRO A 60 1.65 -5.27 8.66
C PRO A 60 2.99 -5.82 8.16
N PRO A 61 3.37 -5.51 6.90
CA PRO A 61 4.61 -5.97 6.31
C PRO A 61 5.82 -5.38 7.06
N LYS A 62 6.91 -6.15 7.12
CA LYS A 62 8.17 -5.75 7.78
C LYS A 62 9.34 -5.97 6.84
N ALA A 63 10.41 -5.21 7.02
CA ALA A 63 11.66 -5.45 6.33
C ALA A 63 12.25 -6.81 6.77
N ALA A 64 12.70 -7.61 5.80
CA ALA A 64 13.49 -8.80 6.05
C ALA A 64 14.98 -8.46 5.91
N ALA A 65 15.79 -8.87 6.88
CA ALA A 65 17.25 -8.79 6.76
C ALA A 65 17.81 -9.98 5.97
N ASP A 66 17.19 -11.16 6.11
CA ASP A 66 17.56 -12.43 5.48
C ASP A 66 16.32 -13.37 5.45
N PHE A 67 16.31 -14.40 4.59
CA PHE A 67 15.27 -15.44 4.51
C PHE A 67 15.85 -16.75 3.92
N THR A 68 15.28 -17.90 4.30
CA THR A 68 15.69 -19.25 3.84
C THR A 68 14.58 -19.97 3.10
#